data_AF-A0AAP9CJ56-F1
#
_entry.id   AF-A0AAP9CJ56-F1
#
_cell.length_a   1.000
_cell.length_b   1.000
_cell.length_c   1.000
_cell.angle_alpha   90.00
_cell.angle_beta   90.00
_cell.angle_gamma   90.00
#
_symmetry.space_group_name_H-M   'P 1'
#
loop_
_entity.id
_entity.type
_entity.pdbx_description
1 polymer ?
#
loop_
_entity_poly.entity_id
_entity_poly.type
_entity_poly.pdbx_seq_one_letter_code
_entity_poly.pdbx_strand_id
1 'polypeptide(L)'
;MSAANTVSNLAPAYRKALKTWRPVILYFANEHCPACEFAGPVFREVAEPYRHRANIYMLNTSESPRHPLVTGTPTVLFYKIGRLLKKLKGIGTEETLAADFARHIGRTRAPVVQQKPRHDLPWLRRTLSRLCTITRAHRQVI
;
A
#
# COMPACT_ATOMS: atom_id res chain seq x y z
N MET A 1 10.06 29.72 -3.48
CA MET A 1 9.22 29.53 -4.69
C MET A 1 8.15 28.49 -4.40
N SER A 2 6.88 28.91 -4.46
CA SER A 2 5.74 28.31 -3.75
C SER A 2 5.30 26.95 -4.28
N ALA A 3 5.20 25.97 -3.38
CA ALA A 3 4.70 24.62 -3.64
C ALA A 3 3.18 24.53 -3.91
N ALA A 4 2.46 25.66 -3.93
CA ALA A 4 1.02 25.70 -4.18
C ALA A 4 0.65 25.48 -5.65
N ASN A 5 1.57 25.74 -6.59
CA ASN A 5 1.27 25.69 -8.02
C ASN A 5 1.35 24.27 -8.64
N THR A 6 1.94 23.29 -7.95
CA THR A 6 2.13 21.94 -8.53
C THR A 6 0.88 21.07 -8.45
N VAL A 7 0.02 21.23 -7.44
CA VAL A 7 -1.20 20.40 -7.30
C VAL A 7 -2.31 20.86 -8.23
N SER A 8 -2.45 22.17 -8.43
CA SER A 8 -3.54 22.76 -9.21
C SER A 8 -3.55 22.30 -10.66
N ASN A 9 -2.38 21.97 -11.22
CA ASN A 9 -2.20 21.49 -12.60
C ASN A 9 -2.37 19.97 -12.75
N LEU A 10 -2.63 19.24 -11.65
CA LEU A 10 -2.86 17.80 -11.72
C LEU A 10 -4.29 17.49 -12.14
N ALA A 11 -4.47 16.31 -12.75
CA ALA A 11 -5.79 15.78 -13.06
C ALA A 11 -6.71 15.78 -11.81
N PRO A 12 -8.04 16.00 -11.97
CA PRO A 12 -8.98 16.08 -10.84
C PRO A 12 -8.88 14.91 -9.85
N ALA A 13 -8.63 13.69 -10.35
CA ALA A 13 -8.44 12.49 -9.54
C ALA A 13 -7.28 12.64 -8.54
N TYR A 14 -6.11 13.11 -8.99
CA TYR A 14 -4.96 13.34 -8.12
C TYR A 14 -5.19 14.47 -7.14
N ARG A 15 -5.82 15.57 -7.59
CA ARG A 15 -6.18 16.68 -6.69
C ARG A 15 -7.08 16.20 -5.55
N LYS A 16 -8.05 15.34 -5.85
CA LYS A 16 -8.92 14.73 -4.83
C LYS A 16 -8.14 13.83 -3.88
N ALA A 17 -7.27 12.95 -4.41
CA ALA A 17 -6.46 12.04 -3.59
C ALA A 17 -5.48 12.77 -2.65
N LEU A 18 -4.94 13.92 -3.09
CA LEU A 18 -3.98 14.73 -2.33
C LEU A 18 -4.63 15.66 -1.29
N LYS A 19 -5.96 15.84 -1.32
CA LYS A 19 -6.71 16.61 -0.31
C LYS A 19 -6.92 15.79 0.97
N THR A 20 -5.82 15.53 1.66
CA THR A 20 -5.81 14.78 2.93
C THR A 20 -4.65 15.25 3.81
N TRP A 21 -4.81 15.10 5.12
CA TRP A 21 -3.75 15.37 6.09
C TRP A 21 -2.72 14.22 6.14
N ARG A 22 -3.13 13.00 5.77
CA ARG A 22 -2.26 11.82 5.73
C ARG A 22 -1.27 11.94 4.56
N PRO A 23 -0.03 11.46 4.70
CA PRO A 23 0.88 11.33 3.57
C PRO A 23 0.25 10.48 2.46
N VAL A 24 0.53 10.83 1.20
CA VAL A 24 0.03 10.12 0.02
C VAL A 24 1.23 9.59 -0.76
N ILE A 25 1.24 8.30 -1.06
CA ILE A 25 2.29 7.65 -1.83
C ILE A 25 1.65 7.10 -3.10
N LEU A 26 2.19 7.50 -4.24
CA LEU A 26 1.74 7.05 -5.56
C LEU A 26 2.86 6.24 -6.19
N TYR A 27 2.62 4.95 -6.41
CA TYR A 27 3.47 4.05 -7.17
C TYR A 27 2.89 3.91 -8.59
N PHE A 28 3.64 4.32 -9.60
CA PHE A 28 3.25 4.24 -11.00
C PHE A 28 3.98 3.08 -11.68
N ALA A 29 3.21 2.16 -12.28
CA ALA A 29 3.69 1.02 -13.05
C ALA A 29 2.97 0.90 -14.40
N ASN A 30 3.41 -0.04 -15.22
CA ASN A 30 2.79 -0.43 -16.48
C ASN A 30 2.92 -1.96 -16.62
N GLU A 31 2.00 -2.59 -17.35
CA GLU A 31 2.05 -4.03 -17.67
C GLU A 31 3.25 -4.36 -18.57
N HIS A 32 3.66 -3.43 -19.43
CA HIS A 32 4.81 -3.60 -20.32
C HIS A 32 6.12 -3.07 -19.70
N CYS A 33 6.30 -3.28 -18.40
CA CYS A 33 7.48 -2.80 -17.66
C CYS A 33 8.14 -3.97 -16.90
N PRO A 34 9.24 -4.55 -17.41
CA PRO A 34 9.89 -5.70 -16.78
C PRO A 34 10.45 -5.35 -15.39
N ALA A 35 10.97 -4.13 -15.20
CA ALA A 35 11.42 -3.65 -13.90
C ALA A 35 10.28 -3.54 -12.87
N CYS A 36 9.04 -3.39 -13.32
CA CYS A 36 7.88 -3.25 -12.44
C CYS A 36 7.44 -4.60 -11.84
N GLU A 37 7.73 -5.72 -12.52
CA GLU A 37 7.41 -7.07 -12.05
C GLU A 37 8.10 -7.38 -10.72
N PHE A 38 9.39 -7.05 -10.61
CA PHE A 38 10.15 -7.19 -9.37
C PHE A 38 9.83 -6.07 -8.37
N ALA A 39 9.62 -4.84 -8.87
CA ALA A 39 9.45 -3.69 -8.00
C ALA A 39 8.10 -3.63 -7.26
N GLY A 40 7.04 -4.13 -7.89
CA GLY A 40 5.69 -4.12 -7.32
C GLY A 40 5.59 -4.88 -5.99
N PRO A 41 6.04 -6.13 -5.91
CA PRO A 41 6.06 -6.92 -4.68
C PRO A 41 6.89 -6.26 -3.57
N VAL A 42 8.12 -5.83 -3.88
CA VAL A 42 9.01 -5.16 -2.90
C VAL A 42 8.37 -3.88 -2.37
N PHE A 43 7.78 -3.07 -3.25
CA PHE A 43 7.06 -1.87 -2.85
C PHE A 43 5.91 -2.20 -1.91
N ARG A 44 5.11 -3.23 -2.21
CA ARG A 44 3.97 -3.65 -1.38
C ARG A 44 4.43 -4.09 0.01
N GLU A 45 5.48 -4.89 0.09
CA GLU A 45 6.03 -5.38 1.36
C GLU A 45 6.50 -4.22 2.25
N VAL A 46 7.26 -3.28 1.69
CA VAL A 46 7.73 -2.10 2.41
C VAL A 46 6.59 -1.14 2.79
N ALA A 47 5.55 -1.05 1.95
CA ALA A 47 4.41 -0.16 2.13
C ALA A 47 3.36 -0.69 3.13
N GLU A 48 3.21 -2.01 3.27
CA GLU A 48 2.20 -2.67 4.09
C GLU A 48 2.14 -2.16 5.56
N PRO A 49 3.27 -1.98 6.29
CA PRO A 49 3.25 -1.43 7.64
C PRO A 49 2.65 -0.01 7.73
N TYR A 50 2.67 0.73 6.63
CA TYR A 50 2.27 2.13 6.55
C TYR A 50 0.83 2.34 6.07
N ARG A 51 0.09 1.27 5.73
CA ARG A 51 -1.30 1.33 5.21
C ARG A 51 -2.26 2.14 6.09
N HIS A 52 -2.03 2.15 7.40
CA HIS A 52 -2.85 2.88 8.39
C HIS A 52 -2.35 4.29 8.69
N ARG A 53 -1.15 4.65 8.20
CA ARG A 53 -0.55 5.97 8.40
C ARG A 53 -0.54 6.84 7.15
N ALA A 54 -0.49 6.23 5.98
CA ALA A 54 -0.49 6.92 4.69
C ALA A 54 -1.55 6.35 3.74
N ASN A 55 -1.97 7.14 2.76
CA ASN A 55 -2.78 6.65 1.66
C ASN A 55 -1.84 6.20 0.54
N ILE A 56 -1.84 4.92 0.22
CA ILE A 56 -0.89 4.32 -0.70
C ILE A 56 -1.67 3.80 -1.92
N TYR A 57 -1.28 4.27 -3.10
CA TYR A 57 -1.93 3.93 -4.36
C TYR A 57 -0.92 3.29 -5.31
N MET A 58 -1.26 2.13 -5.84
CA MET A 58 -0.58 1.52 -6.98
C MET A 58 -1.40 1.82 -8.22
N LEU A 59 -0.79 2.47 -9.21
CA LEU A 59 -1.47 3.03 -10.38
C LEU A 59 -0.86 2.47 -11.65
N ASN A 60 -1.70 1.99 -12.56
CA ASN A 60 -1.31 1.68 -13.92
C ASN A 60 -1.30 2.95 -14.76
N THR A 61 -0.17 3.26 -15.40
CA THR A 61 0.00 4.45 -16.25
C THR A 61 -0.87 4.44 -17.51
N SER A 62 -1.33 3.28 -17.97
CA SER A 62 -2.26 3.17 -19.09
C SER A 62 -3.71 3.51 -18.71
N GLU A 63 -4.08 3.31 -17.45
CA GLU A 63 -5.45 3.51 -16.94
C GLU A 63 -5.62 4.81 -16.15
N SER A 64 -4.51 5.35 -15.63
CA SER A 64 -4.51 6.56 -14.82
C SER A 64 -4.15 7.80 -15.65
N PRO A 65 -4.70 8.99 -15.32
CA PRO A 65 -4.35 10.22 -16.02
C PRO A 65 -2.84 10.49 -15.96
N ARG A 66 -2.25 11.02 -17.04
CA ARG A 66 -0.81 11.31 -17.06
C ARG A 66 -0.43 12.27 -15.93
N HIS A 67 0.54 11.86 -15.11
CA HIS A 67 1.10 12.71 -14.07
C HIS A 67 2.37 13.41 -14.61
N PRO A 68 2.50 14.75 -14.52
CA PRO A 68 3.58 15.50 -15.18
C PRO A 68 4.99 15.12 -14.70
N LEU A 69 5.10 14.68 -13.45
CA LEU A 69 6.37 14.22 -12.88
C LEU A 69 6.71 12.76 -13.19
N VAL A 70 5.83 12.01 -13.85
CA VAL A 70 6.07 10.59 -14.18
C VAL A 70 6.50 10.52 -15.64
N THR A 71 7.80 10.33 -15.84
CA THR A 71 8.42 10.22 -17.17
C THR A 71 8.65 8.77 -17.59
N GLY A 72 8.56 7.83 -16.65
CA GLY A 72 8.75 6.40 -16.87
C GLY A 72 8.35 5.60 -15.64
N THR A 73 8.32 4.28 -15.77
CA THR A 73 7.92 3.34 -14.72
C THR A 73 9.07 2.38 -14.38
N PRO A 74 9.22 1.92 -13.13
CA PRO A 74 8.42 2.31 -11.97
C PRO A 74 8.81 3.70 -11.42
N THR A 75 7.85 4.50 -10.97
CA THR A 75 8.11 5.79 -10.29
C THR A 75 7.30 5.87 -9.01
N VAL A 76 7.93 6.33 -7.92
CA VAL A 76 7.26 6.55 -6.64
C VAL A 76 7.27 8.04 -6.30
N LEU A 77 6.10 8.58 -5.99
CA LEU A 77 5.93 9.96 -5.53
C LEU A 77 5.40 9.99 -4.10
N PHE A 78 6.10 10.72 -3.23
CA PHE A 78 5.68 10.97 -1.86
C PHE A 78 5.11 12.39 -1.76
N TYR A 79 3.89 12.50 -1.26
CA TYR A 79 3.21 13.75 -1.01
C TYR A 79 2.80 13.90 0.46
N LYS A 80 2.79 15.12 0.96
CA LYS A 80 2.24 15.47 2.27
C LYS A 80 1.60 16.84 2.21
N ILE A 81 0.33 16.94 2.58
CA ILE A 81 -0.46 18.18 2.54
C ILE A 81 -0.39 18.81 1.12
N GLY A 82 -0.60 17.98 0.10
CA GLY A 82 -0.50 18.36 -1.31
C GLY A 82 0.93 18.66 -1.81
N ARG A 83 1.95 18.75 -0.96
CA ARG A 83 3.32 19.08 -1.41
C ARG A 83 4.09 17.81 -1.74
N LEU A 84 4.77 17.81 -2.89
CA LEU A 84 5.70 16.74 -3.24
C LEU A 84 6.91 16.80 -2.29
N LEU A 85 7.14 15.71 -1.55
CA LEU A 85 8.29 15.56 -0.66
C LEU A 85 9.47 14.89 -1.36
N LYS A 86 9.19 13.85 -2.15
CA LYS A 86 10.22 13.04 -2.80
C LYS A 86 9.67 12.40 -4.06
N LYS A 87 10.52 12.30 -5.08
CA LYS A 87 10.32 11.52 -6.29
C LYS A 87 11.43 10.49 -6.39
N LEU A 88 11.08 9.22 -6.58
CA LEU A 88 12.00 8.14 -6.87
C LEU A 88 11.79 7.70 -8.32
N LYS A 89 12.87 7.72 -9.10
CA LYS A 89 12.92 7.11 -10.45
C LYS A 89 13.32 5.64 -10.24
N GLY A 90 12.34 4.78 -10.02
CA GLY A 90 12.55 3.41 -9.55
C GLY A 90 12.35 3.26 -8.05
N ILE A 91 12.44 2.02 -7.55
CA ILE A 91 12.30 1.71 -6.12
C ILE A 91 13.64 1.54 -5.38
N GLY A 92 14.76 1.40 -6.10
CA GLY A 92 16.06 1.11 -5.49
C GLY A 92 16.10 -0.29 -4.84
N THR A 93 16.81 -0.41 -3.72
CA THR A 93 16.78 -1.61 -2.87
C THR A 93 15.69 -1.49 -1.80
N GLU A 94 15.29 -2.62 -1.22
CA GLU A 94 14.29 -2.66 -0.15
C GLU A 94 14.66 -1.75 1.02
N GLU A 95 15.93 -1.72 1.42
CA GLU A 95 16.41 -0.91 2.54
C GLU A 95 16.31 0.59 2.23
N THR A 96 16.66 0.99 1.01
CA THR A 96 16.56 2.39 0.59
C THR A 96 15.12 2.86 0.54
N LEU A 97 14.22 2.01 0.03
CA LEU A 97 12.79 2.28 0.01
C LEU A 97 12.23 2.38 1.43
N ALA A 98 12.58 1.43 2.31
CA ALA A 98 12.16 1.42 3.70
C ALA A 98 12.64 2.67 4.45
N ALA A 99 13.87 3.12 4.19
CA ALA A 99 14.42 4.35 4.75
C ALA A 99 13.63 5.59 4.28
N ASP A 100 13.25 5.66 3.01
CA ASP A 100 12.43 6.76 2.48
C ASP A 100 11.03 6.79 3.10
N PHE A 101 10.39 5.63 3.27
CA PHE A 101 9.12 5.50 3.98
C PHE A 101 9.24 5.96 5.44
N ALA A 102 10.25 5.48 6.16
CA ALA A 102 10.49 5.85 7.55
C ALA A 102 10.76 7.36 7.71
N ARG A 103 11.50 7.96 6.77
CA ARG A 103 11.86 9.39 6.80
C ARG A 103 10.66 10.30 6.50
N HIS A 104 9.77 9.92 5.59
CA HIS A 104 8.69 10.80 5.12
C HIS A 104 7.33 10.55 5.77
N ILE A 105 7.07 9.32 6.23
CA ILE A 105 5.83 8.94 6.91
C ILE A 105 6.02 8.85 8.44
N GLY A 106 7.27 8.64 8.88
CA GLY A 106 7.65 8.47 10.28
C GLY A 106 7.76 6.99 10.67
N ARG A 107 8.58 6.69 11.69
CA ARG A 107 8.82 5.30 12.14
C ARG A 107 7.51 4.61 12.53
N THR A 108 7.16 3.53 11.84
CA THR A 108 6.07 2.62 12.22
C THR A 108 6.57 1.62 13.25
N ARG A 109 5.66 1.12 14.10
CA ARG A 109 5.92 -0.16 14.78
C ARG A 109 6.12 -1.21 13.69
N ALA A 110 7.02 -2.18 13.91
CA ALA A 110 7.27 -3.26 12.97
C ALA A 110 5.95 -3.80 12.43
N PRO A 111 5.85 -4.10 11.11
CA PRO A 111 4.65 -4.72 10.57
C PRO A 111 4.29 -5.89 11.48
N VAL A 112 3.01 -6.01 11.81
CA VAL A 112 2.50 -7.31 12.26
C VAL A 112 2.80 -8.22 11.08
N VAL A 113 3.89 -8.99 11.18
CA VAL A 113 4.21 -10.06 10.23
C VAL A 113 2.88 -10.77 10.04
N GLN A 114 2.36 -10.79 8.82
CA GLN A 114 1.15 -11.55 8.49
C GLN A 114 1.51 -13.00 8.76
N GLN A 115 1.34 -13.43 10.02
CA GLN A 115 1.72 -14.75 10.44
C GLN A 115 0.83 -15.67 9.63
N LYS A 116 1.45 -16.49 8.80
CA LYS A 116 0.76 -17.53 8.05
C LYS A 116 -0.12 -18.27 9.06
N PRO A 117 -1.46 -18.35 8.84
CA PRO A 117 -2.33 -18.98 9.81
C PRO A 117 -1.78 -20.38 10.11
N ARG A 118 -1.55 -20.67 11.40
CA ARG A 118 -0.94 -21.94 11.85
C ARG A 118 -1.73 -23.17 11.41
N HIS A 119 -2.96 -22.97 10.97
CA HIS A 119 -3.87 -24.00 10.56
C HIS A 119 -4.51 -23.67 9.22
N ASP A 120 -4.65 -24.69 8.38
CA ASP A 120 -5.34 -24.61 7.10
C ASP A 120 -6.86 -24.73 7.29
N LEU A 121 -7.62 -24.37 6.26
CA LEU A 121 -9.09 -24.48 6.27
C LEU A 121 -9.58 -25.93 6.54
N PRO A 122 -8.93 -26.99 6.01
CA PRO A 122 -9.22 -28.37 6.37
C PRO A 122 -9.02 -28.70 7.85
N TRP A 123 -7.96 -28.19 8.50
CA TRP A 123 -7.78 -28.33 9.95
C TRP A 123 -8.88 -27.60 10.71
N LEU A 124 -9.20 -26.35 10.34
CA LEU A 124 -10.25 -25.55 11.02
C LEU A 124 -11.62 -26.25 10.96
N ARG A 125 -11.98 -26.78 9.79
CA ARG A 125 -13.22 -27.54 9.60
C ARG A 125 -13.28 -28.77 10.52
N ARG A 126 -12.17 -29.52 10.63
CA ARG A 126 -12.09 -30.70 11.51
C ARG A 126 -12.19 -30.33 12.98
N THR A 127 -11.48 -29.30 13.42
CA THR A 127 -11.48 -28.85 14.81
C THR A 127 -12.86 -28.33 15.24
N LEU A 128 -13.49 -27.47 14.43
CA LEU A 128 -14.80 -26.89 14.75
C LEU A 128 -15.93 -27.92 14.71
N SER A 129 -15.82 -28.96 13.87
CA SER A 129 -16.83 -30.04 13.81
C SER A 129 -16.95 -30.86 15.12
N ARG A 130 -15.93 -30.80 15.99
CA ARG A 130 -15.90 -31.49 17.28
C ARG A 130 -16.42 -30.63 18.44
N LEU A 131 -16.64 -29.34 18.23
CA LEU A 131 -17.20 -28.46 19.26
C LEU A 131 -18.71 -28.69 19.35
N CYS A 132 -19.21 -28.92 20.56
CA CYS A 132 -20.65 -28.92 20.81
C CYS A 132 -21.15 -27.47 20.75
N THR A 133 -22.00 -27.17 19.77
CA THR A 133 -22.74 -25.90 19.75
C THR A 133 -23.83 -25.94 20.83
N ILE A 134 -24.21 -24.78 21.37
CA ILE A 134 -25.22 -24.66 22.45
C ILE A 134 -26.55 -25.36 22.08
N THR A 135 -26.91 -25.36 20.79
CA THR A 135 -28.06 -26.08 20.23
C THR A 135 -27.96 -27.61 20.30
N ARG A 136 -26.75 -28.18 20.30
CA ARG A 136 -26.51 -29.63 20.43
C ARG A 136 -26.61 -30.11 21.88
N ALA A 137 -26.19 -29.30 22.84
CA ALA A 137 -26.24 -29.63 24.27
C ALA A 137 -27.69 -29.82 24.78
N HIS A 138 -28.64 -29.08 24.23
CA HIS A 138 -30.06 -29.18 24.58
C HIS A 138 -30.79 -30.42 24.02
N ARG A 139 -30.15 -31.23 23.17
CA ARG A 139 -30.77 -32.40 22.52
C ARG A 139 -30.34 -33.75 23.10
N GLN A 140 -29.46 -33.76 24.11
CA GLN A 140 -28.92 -34.99 24.71
C GLN A 140 -29.54 -35.33 26.08
N VAL A 141 -30.62 -34.66 26.48
CA VAL A 141 -31.39 -35.01 27.68
C VAL A 141 -32.77 -35.49 27.25
N ILE A 142 -33.12 -36.69 27.73
CA ILE A 142 -34.28 -37.57 27.46
C ILE A 142 -33.98 -38.68 26.45
#